data_AF-A0A3B8VB06-F1
#
_entry.id   AF-A0A3B8VB06-F1
#
_cell.length_a   1.000
_cell.length_b   1.000
_cell.length_c   1.000
_cell.angle_alpha   90.00
_cell.angle_beta   90.00
_cell.angle_gamma   90.00
#
_symmetry.space_group_name_H-M   'P 1'
#
loop_
_entity.id
_entity.type
_entity.pdbx_description
1 polymer ?
#
loop_
_entity_poly.entity_id
_entity_poly.type
_entity_poly.pdbx_seq_one_letter_code
_entity_poly.pdbx_strand_id
1 'polypeptide(L)'
;GGFLPLAVTMVQKHVFDAFDEPDAQKTFWHGHSYTANPLGCAAALASLTLTETNRAAFETMESWHIDGISDLVSTGLTHHERICGTIMAVDVRMDADSKTGYLSEIGPIIKKKALEHGILIRPLGNVLYLMPPYCITKDELSDVYQDLTKILTELKIK
;
A
#
# COMPACT_ATOMS: atom_id res chain seq x y z
N GLY A 1 -0.47 12.03 4.24
CA GLY A 1 -0.22 12.28 2.81
C GLY A 1 -1.48 12.06 1.97
N GLY A 2 -1.39 12.23 0.65
CA GLY A 2 -2.51 11.97 -0.28
C GLY A 2 -3.54 13.09 -0.45
N PHE A 3 -3.27 14.29 0.06
CA PHE A 3 -4.21 15.42 0.05
C PHE A 3 -4.27 16.16 -1.29
N LEU A 4 -3.11 16.36 -1.94
CA LEU A 4 -2.99 17.02 -3.25
C LEU A 4 -1.96 16.27 -4.10
N PRO A 5 -2.12 16.27 -5.44
CA PRO A 5 -1.17 15.61 -6.33
C PRO A 5 0.18 16.34 -6.31
N LEU A 6 1.23 15.63 -5.93
CA LEU A 6 2.61 16.08 -6.00
C LEU A 6 3.52 14.86 -6.23
N ALA A 7 4.52 15.02 -7.07
CA ALA A 7 5.59 14.06 -7.25
C ALA A 7 6.94 14.80 -7.24
N VAL A 8 7.98 14.11 -6.81
CA VAL A 8 9.36 14.63 -6.77
C VAL A 8 10.28 13.59 -7.39
N THR A 9 11.07 14.01 -8.38
CA THR A 9 12.19 13.22 -8.91
C THR A 9 13.47 13.74 -8.27
N MET A 10 14.06 12.96 -7.37
CA MET A 10 15.36 13.27 -6.77
C MET A 10 16.46 12.61 -7.57
N VAL A 11 17.52 13.36 -7.87
CA VAL A 11 18.68 12.85 -8.59
C VAL A 11 19.95 13.12 -7.80
N GLN A 12 20.97 12.29 -8.04
CA GLN A 12 22.32 12.55 -7.52
C GLN A 12 22.94 13.74 -8.25
N LYS A 13 23.87 14.44 -7.57
CA LYS A 13 24.51 15.63 -8.11
C LYS A 13 25.12 15.42 -9.51
N HIS A 14 25.79 14.30 -9.75
CA HIS A 14 26.40 14.02 -11.06
C HIS A 14 25.39 13.93 -12.22
N VAL A 15 24.13 13.60 -11.94
CA VAL A 15 23.05 13.59 -12.96
C VAL A 15 22.62 15.01 -13.27
N PHE A 16 22.48 15.87 -12.24
CA PHE A 16 22.17 17.29 -12.42
C PHE A 16 23.30 18.01 -13.19
N ASP A 17 24.55 17.76 -12.80
CA ASP A 17 25.73 18.39 -13.39
C ASP A 17 25.86 18.10 -14.90
N ALA A 18 25.29 17.00 -15.40
CA ALA A 18 25.26 16.69 -16.83
C ALA A 18 24.41 17.67 -17.66
N PHE A 19 23.53 18.45 -17.01
CA PHE A 19 22.68 19.48 -17.62
C PHE A 19 23.08 20.91 -17.22
N ASP A 20 24.02 21.07 -16.29
CA ASP A 20 24.46 22.37 -15.74
C ASP A 20 25.68 22.91 -16.51
N GLU A 21 25.52 23.07 -17.83
CA GLU A 21 26.54 23.64 -18.71
C GLU A 21 25.98 24.87 -19.46
N PRO A 22 26.82 25.85 -19.84
CA PRO A 22 26.37 27.01 -20.63
C PRO A 22 25.81 26.66 -22.01
N ASP A 23 26.02 25.45 -22.50
CA ASP A 23 25.48 24.97 -23.78
C ASP A 23 23.97 24.72 -23.67
N ALA A 24 23.18 25.48 -24.43
CA ALA A 24 21.72 25.34 -24.46
C ALA A 24 21.23 23.95 -24.92
N GLN A 25 22.06 23.18 -25.64
CA GLN A 25 21.75 21.79 -26.00
C GLN A 25 21.82 20.84 -24.81
N LYS A 26 22.52 21.23 -23.73
CA LYS A 26 22.63 20.49 -22.48
C LYS A 26 21.53 20.83 -21.48
N THR A 27 20.74 21.89 -21.72
CA THR A 27 19.62 22.27 -20.85
C THR A 27 18.56 21.18 -20.75
N PHE A 28 18.05 20.94 -19.54
CA PHE A 28 16.93 20.03 -19.31
C PHE A 28 15.58 20.70 -19.67
N TRP A 29 15.17 20.56 -20.94
CA TRP A 29 13.92 21.11 -21.48
C TRP A 29 12.67 20.31 -21.06
N HIS A 30 12.41 20.25 -19.76
CA HIS A 30 11.25 19.56 -19.20
C HIS A 30 10.63 20.34 -18.03
N GLY A 31 9.31 20.48 -18.07
CA GLY A 31 8.52 21.13 -17.04
C GLY A 31 7.07 21.23 -17.49
N HIS A 32 6.14 21.08 -16.55
CA HIS A 32 4.71 21.24 -16.80
C HIS A 32 4.20 22.48 -16.08
N SER A 33 3.03 22.99 -16.48
CA SER A 33 2.46 24.22 -15.90
C SER A 33 2.23 24.15 -14.39
N TYR A 34 2.09 22.94 -13.82
CA TYR A 34 1.91 22.69 -12.40
C TYR A 34 3.19 22.28 -11.66
N THR A 35 4.35 22.28 -12.33
CA THR A 35 5.64 22.02 -11.66
C THR A 35 5.79 22.98 -10.47
N ALA A 36 6.08 22.42 -9.29
CA ALA A 36 6.18 23.15 -8.03
C ALA A 36 4.93 23.98 -7.66
N ASN A 37 3.73 23.48 -7.94
CA ASN A 37 2.48 24.12 -7.51
C ASN A 37 2.51 24.42 -5.99
N PRO A 38 2.33 25.69 -5.56
CA PRO A 38 2.49 26.07 -4.15
C PRO A 38 1.56 25.36 -3.18
N LEU A 39 0.33 25.03 -3.59
CA LEU A 39 -0.62 24.31 -2.72
C LEU A 39 -0.17 22.86 -2.51
N GLY A 40 0.29 22.19 -3.57
CA GLY A 40 0.87 20.86 -3.49
C GLY A 40 2.09 20.83 -2.58
N CYS A 41 3.01 21.80 -2.72
CA CYS A 41 4.19 21.93 -1.86
C CYS A 41 3.82 22.16 -0.38
N ALA A 42 2.85 23.03 -0.09
CA ALA A 42 2.39 23.29 1.28
C ALA A 42 1.80 22.04 1.93
N ALA A 43 0.96 21.29 1.21
CA ALA A 43 0.39 20.04 1.70
C ALA A 43 1.46 18.96 1.95
N ALA A 44 2.47 18.87 1.09
CA ALA A 44 3.58 17.93 1.24
C ALA A 44 4.46 18.25 2.45
N LEU A 45 4.80 19.52 2.68
CA LEU A 45 5.55 19.94 3.86
C LEU A 45 4.81 19.59 5.15
N ALA A 46 3.51 19.89 5.22
CA ALA A 46 2.69 19.52 6.37
C ALA A 46 2.65 17.98 6.59
N SER A 47 2.51 17.21 5.51
CA SER A 47 2.53 15.75 5.59
C SER A 47 3.88 15.20 6.03
N LEU A 48 4.99 15.79 5.60
CA LEU A 48 6.34 15.40 6.00
C LEU A 48 6.53 15.65 7.50
N THR A 49 6.23 16.87 7.97
CA THR A 49 6.30 17.22 9.40
C THR A 49 5.49 16.24 10.26
N LEU A 50 4.25 15.93 9.85
CA LEU A 50 3.41 14.97 10.58
C LEU A 50 4.02 13.56 10.60
N THR A 51 4.61 13.12 9.48
CA THR A 51 5.23 11.79 9.38
C THR A 51 6.47 11.69 10.27
N GLU A 52 7.33 12.70 10.27
CA GLU A 52 8.53 12.75 11.10
C GLU A 52 8.19 12.82 12.59
N THR A 53 7.23 13.67 12.96
CA THR A 53 6.80 13.85 14.36
C THR A 53 6.15 12.59 14.92
N ASN A 54 5.40 11.85 14.09
CA ASN A 54 4.65 10.66 14.51
C ASN A 54 5.28 9.34 14.04
N ARG A 55 6.58 9.33 13.74
CA ARG A 55 7.26 8.15 13.17
C ARG A 55 7.05 6.88 13.99
N ALA A 56 7.13 7.00 15.31
CA ALA A 56 6.91 5.90 16.24
C ALA A 56 5.52 5.25 16.15
N ALA A 57 4.50 5.97 15.64
CA ALA A 57 3.14 5.46 15.54
C ALA A 57 2.99 4.31 14.52
N PHE A 58 3.88 4.24 13.52
CA PHE A 58 3.81 3.23 12.46
C PHE A 58 5.09 2.38 12.32
N GLU A 59 6.19 2.72 13.00
CA GLU A 59 7.41 1.91 13.02
C GLU A 59 7.17 0.49 13.56
N THR A 60 6.23 0.32 14.49
CA THR A 60 5.86 -0.99 15.04
C THR A 60 4.87 -1.76 14.19
N MET A 61 4.31 -1.15 13.14
CA MET A 61 3.22 -1.75 12.35
C MET A 61 3.64 -3.06 11.68
N GLU A 62 4.91 -3.21 11.32
CA GLU A 62 5.46 -4.46 10.80
C GLU A 62 5.25 -5.61 11.79
N SER A 63 5.52 -5.38 13.09
CA SER A 63 5.27 -6.38 14.13
C SER A 63 3.78 -6.71 14.27
N TRP A 64 2.90 -5.73 14.11
CA TRP A 64 1.45 -5.96 14.17
C TRP A 64 0.95 -6.76 12.98
N HIS A 65 1.53 -6.54 11.80
CA HIS A 65 1.26 -7.37 10.62
C HIS A 65 1.73 -8.81 10.84
N ILE A 66 2.90 -9.01 11.43
CA ILE A 66 3.43 -10.34 11.76
C ILE A 66 2.51 -11.06 12.75
N ASP A 67 2.06 -10.37 13.80
CA ASP A 67 1.11 -10.94 14.78
C ASP A 67 -0.21 -11.32 14.10
N GLY A 68 -0.83 -10.38 13.37
CA GLY A 68 -2.17 -10.55 12.80
C GLY A 68 -2.25 -11.54 11.63
N ILE A 69 -1.18 -11.69 10.84
CA ILE A 69 -1.20 -12.59 9.69
C ILE A 69 -1.20 -14.07 10.10
N SER A 70 -0.73 -14.40 11.30
CA SER A 70 -0.62 -15.78 11.78
C SER A 70 -1.95 -16.54 11.67
N ASP A 71 -3.04 -15.93 12.13
CA ASP A 71 -4.38 -16.54 12.08
C ASP A 71 -4.85 -16.75 10.65
N LEU A 72 -4.60 -15.77 9.78
CA LEU A 72 -4.96 -15.83 8.35
C LEU A 72 -4.22 -16.97 7.64
N VAL A 73 -2.94 -17.15 7.94
CA VAL A 73 -2.10 -18.23 7.37
C VAL A 73 -2.54 -19.59 7.90
N SER A 74 -2.89 -19.67 9.19
CA SER A 74 -3.29 -20.92 9.84
C SER A 74 -4.54 -21.55 9.22
N THR A 75 -5.35 -20.76 8.50
CA THR A 75 -6.50 -21.26 7.73
C THR A 75 -6.11 -22.20 6.59
N GLY A 76 -4.87 -22.12 6.10
CA GLY A 76 -4.40 -22.84 4.92
C GLY A 76 -4.96 -22.29 3.60
N LEU A 77 -5.72 -21.20 3.61
CA LEU A 77 -6.36 -20.59 2.42
C LEU A 77 -5.45 -19.59 1.70
N THR A 78 -4.27 -19.34 2.23
CA THR A 78 -3.33 -18.33 1.72
C THR A 78 -1.92 -18.93 1.55
N HIS A 79 -1.06 -18.21 0.83
CA HIS A 79 0.35 -18.54 0.64
C HIS A 79 1.17 -17.33 0.20
N HIS A 80 2.50 -17.45 0.25
CA HIS A 80 3.44 -16.39 -0.14
C HIS A 80 3.24 -15.09 0.65
N GLU A 81 3.28 -15.20 1.97
CA GLU A 81 3.21 -14.06 2.86
C GLU A 81 4.41 -13.13 2.65
N ARG A 82 4.13 -11.83 2.54
CA ARG A 82 5.14 -10.78 2.35
C ARG A 82 4.80 -9.63 3.27
N ILE A 83 5.76 -9.22 4.08
CA ILE A 83 5.65 -8.05 4.94
C ILE A 83 6.88 -7.17 4.72
N CYS A 84 6.66 -5.86 4.61
CA CYS A 84 7.71 -4.86 4.52
C CYS A 84 7.21 -3.57 5.16
N GLY A 85 7.67 -3.25 6.37
CA GLY A 85 7.21 -2.09 7.11
C GLY A 85 5.68 -2.10 7.30
N THR A 86 5.03 -1.07 6.78
CA THR A 86 3.57 -0.85 6.90
C THR A 86 2.74 -1.57 5.83
N ILE A 87 3.33 -2.51 5.09
CA ILE A 87 2.66 -3.21 3.98
C ILE A 87 2.70 -4.71 4.27
N MET A 88 1.53 -5.34 4.18
CA MET A 88 1.38 -6.79 4.17
C MET A 88 0.71 -7.21 2.86
N ALA A 89 1.16 -8.31 2.26
CA ALA A 89 0.49 -8.95 1.14
C ALA A 89 0.54 -10.48 1.26
N VAL A 90 -0.50 -11.14 0.78
CA VAL A 90 -0.59 -12.60 0.70
C VAL A 90 -1.38 -13.02 -0.53
N ASP A 91 -1.06 -14.17 -1.09
CA ASP A 91 -1.79 -14.75 -2.23
C ASP A 91 -2.88 -15.67 -1.71
N VAL A 92 -4.14 -15.38 -2.04
CA VAL A 92 -5.27 -16.27 -1.78
C VAL A 92 -5.16 -17.48 -2.70
N ARG A 93 -5.23 -18.68 -2.11
CA ARG A 93 -5.23 -19.93 -2.86
C ARG A 93 -6.52 -20.03 -3.66
N MET A 94 -6.42 -20.63 -4.84
CA MET A 94 -7.53 -20.79 -5.78
C MET A 94 -7.55 -22.24 -6.26
N ASP A 95 -8.75 -22.75 -6.54
CA ASP A 95 -8.92 -24.07 -7.14
C ASP A 95 -8.13 -24.17 -8.46
N ALA A 96 -7.69 -25.38 -8.82
CA ALA A 96 -6.85 -25.60 -10.01
C ALA A 96 -7.48 -25.09 -11.32
N ASP A 97 -8.81 -25.10 -11.42
CA ASP A 97 -9.56 -24.65 -12.60
C ASP A 97 -9.89 -23.15 -12.58
N SER A 98 -9.57 -22.45 -11.49
CA SER A 98 -9.83 -21.02 -11.34
C SER A 98 -8.77 -20.16 -12.02
N LYS A 99 -9.18 -19.00 -12.55
CA LYS A 99 -8.24 -17.98 -13.03
C LYS A 99 -7.44 -17.43 -11.85
N THR A 100 -6.12 -17.47 -11.96
CA THR A 100 -5.17 -16.96 -10.95
C THR A 100 -4.49 -15.68 -11.41
N GLY A 101 -3.75 -15.03 -10.51
CA GLY A 101 -3.03 -13.79 -10.79
C GLY A 101 -3.97 -12.61 -11.03
N TYR A 102 -3.55 -11.65 -11.85
CA TYR A 102 -4.24 -10.36 -12.04
C TYR A 102 -5.68 -10.48 -12.56
N LEU A 103 -6.00 -11.57 -13.27
CA LEU A 103 -7.33 -11.83 -13.82
C LEU A 103 -8.25 -12.64 -12.89
N SER A 104 -7.80 -12.91 -11.66
CA SER A 104 -8.62 -13.64 -10.69
C SER A 104 -9.84 -12.82 -10.26
N GLU A 105 -11.00 -13.47 -10.26
CA GLU A 105 -12.29 -12.86 -9.90
C GLU A 105 -12.53 -12.83 -8.38
N ILE A 106 -11.63 -13.42 -7.59
CA ILE A 106 -11.77 -13.47 -6.13
C ILE A 106 -11.61 -12.10 -5.48
N GLY A 107 -10.75 -11.23 -6.03
CA GLY A 107 -10.48 -9.90 -5.49
C GLY A 107 -11.75 -9.04 -5.35
N PRO A 108 -12.59 -8.88 -6.39
CA PRO A 108 -13.89 -8.22 -6.29
C PRO A 108 -14.84 -8.84 -5.25
N ILE A 109 -14.83 -10.16 -5.09
CA ILE A 109 -15.67 -10.88 -4.12
C ILE A 109 -15.23 -10.55 -2.68
N ILE A 110 -13.93 -10.69 -2.39
CA ILE A 110 -13.35 -10.35 -1.08
C ILE A 110 -13.59 -8.86 -0.79
N LYS A 111 -13.39 -7.97 -1.76
CA LYS A 111 -13.67 -6.54 -1.61
C LYS A 111 -15.11 -6.27 -1.20
N LYS A 112 -16.08 -6.92 -1.85
CA LYS A 112 -17.50 -6.74 -1.52
C LYS A 112 -17.79 -7.20 -0.09
N LYS A 113 -17.27 -8.37 0.30
CA LYS A 113 -17.43 -8.94 1.64
C LYS A 113 -16.77 -8.08 2.73
N ALA A 114 -15.55 -7.61 2.49
CA ALA A 114 -14.86 -6.70 3.40
C ALA A 114 -15.64 -5.39 3.59
N LEU A 115 -16.25 -4.85 2.54
CA LEU A 115 -17.09 -3.66 2.64
C LEU A 115 -18.36 -3.89 3.49
N GLU A 116 -18.94 -5.11 3.45
CA GLU A 116 -20.05 -5.50 4.35
C GLU A 116 -19.63 -5.49 5.83
N HIS A 117 -18.33 -5.62 6.12
CA HIS A 117 -17.71 -5.49 7.44
C HIS A 117 -17.17 -4.08 7.73
N GLY A 118 -17.40 -3.10 6.85
CA GLY A 118 -16.89 -1.74 7.01
C GLY A 118 -15.41 -1.55 6.64
N ILE A 119 -14.78 -2.56 6.03
CA ILE A 119 -13.36 -2.54 5.66
C ILE A 119 -13.22 -2.22 4.17
N LEU A 120 -12.54 -1.11 3.86
CA LEU A 120 -12.24 -0.73 2.48
C LEU A 120 -10.88 -1.28 2.04
N ILE A 121 -10.90 -2.35 1.25
CA ILE A 121 -9.72 -2.94 0.61
C ILE A 121 -9.82 -2.90 -0.91
N ARG A 122 -8.68 -3.11 -1.57
CA ARG A 122 -8.61 -3.21 -3.03
C ARG A 122 -7.63 -4.31 -3.46
N PRO A 123 -8.00 -5.60 -3.32
CA PRO A 123 -7.15 -6.71 -3.78
C PRO A 123 -6.74 -6.55 -5.25
N LEU A 124 -5.60 -7.13 -5.63
CA LEU A 124 -5.12 -7.17 -7.02
C LEU A 124 -5.16 -8.61 -7.51
N GLY A 125 -6.20 -8.97 -8.25
CA GLY A 125 -6.44 -10.37 -8.60
C GLY A 125 -6.68 -11.21 -7.34
N ASN A 126 -5.86 -12.25 -7.15
CA ASN A 126 -5.88 -13.06 -5.92
C ASN A 126 -4.90 -12.58 -4.83
N VAL A 127 -4.25 -11.43 -5.02
CA VAL A 127 -3.37 -10.84 -4.00
C VAL A 127 -4.18 -9.95 -3.06
N LEU A 128 -4.31 -10.39 -1.82
CA LEU A 128 -4.83 -9.57 -0.72
C LEU A 128 -3.66 -8.80 -0.12
N TYR A 129 -3.80 -7.48 0.03
CA TYR A 129 -2.79 -6.66 0.71
C TYR A 129 -3.46 -5.64 1.62
N LEU A 130 -2.74 -5.27 2.67
CA LEU A 130 -3.07 -4.20 3.59
C LEU A 130 -1.98 -3.13 3.52
N MET A 131 -2.43 -1.89 3.37
CA MET A 131 -1.62 -0.68 3.47
C MET A 131 -2.44 0.35 4.24
N PRO A 132 -2.63 0.15 5.56
CA PRO A 132 -3.49 1.00 6.37
C PRO A 132 -2.86 2.40 6.55
N PRO A 133 -3.66 3.40 6.95
CA PRO A 133 -3.12 4.71 7.31
C PRO A 133 -2.17 4.59 8.50
N TYR A 134 -1.14 5.43 8.56
CA TYR A 134 -0.12 5.40 9.62
C TYR A 134 -0.64 5.74 11.02
N CYS A 135 -1.88 6.21 11.13
CA CYS A 135 -2.56 6.48 12.38
C CYS A 135 -3.51 5.35 12.82
N ILE A 136 -3.55 4.22 12.12
CA ILE A 136 -4.32 3.04 12.56
C ILE A 136 -3.77 2.54 13.91
N THR A 137 -4.66 2.09 14.77
CA THR A 137 -4.29 1.47 16.05
C THR A 137 -4.01 -0.03 15.90
N LYS A 138 -3.32 -0.63 16.88
CA LYS A 138 -3.11 -2.09 16.92
C LYS A 138 -4.43 -2.85 16.94
N ASP A 139 -5.40 -2.36 17.72
CA ASP A 139 -6.70 -3.01 17.88
C ASP A 139 -7.51 -2.95 16.58
N GLU A 140 -7.59 -1.79 15.92
CA GLU A 140 -8.25 -1.66 14.61
C GLU A 140 -7.62 -2.57 13.55
N LEU A 141 -6.28 -2.67 13.53
CA LEU A 141 -5.60 -3.56 12.59
C LEU A 141 -5.88 -5.04 12.93
N SER A 142 -5.93 -5.39 14.21
CA SER A 142 -6.30 -6.73 14.68
C SER A 142 -7.73 -7.10 14.25
N ASP A 143 -8.69 -6.19 14.40
CA ASP A 143 -10.08 -6.39 13.97
C ASP A 143 -10.16 -6.65 12.45
N VAL A 144 -9.38 -5.89 11.66
CA VAL A 144 -9.27 -6.12 10.21
C VAL A 144 -8.77 -7.52 9.89
N TYR A 145 -7.75 -8.02 10.60
CA TYR A 145 -7.25 -9.39 10.39
C TYR A 145 -8.28 -10.46 10.76
N GLN A 146 -9.00 -10.27 11.86
CA GLN A 146 -10.05 -11.20 12.30
C GLN A 146 -11.19 -11.27 11.28
N ASP A 147 -11.66 -10.12 10.80
CA ASP A 147 -12.71 -10.05 9.79
C ASP A 147 -12.27 -10.67 8.45
N LEU A 148 -11.04 -10.41 8.00
CA LEU A 148 -10.51 -11.01 6.78
C LEU A 148 -10.38 -12.53 6.90
N THR A 149 -9.93 -13.02 8.05
CA THR A 149 -9.83 -14.46 8.34
C THR A 149 -11.21 -15.12 8.27
N LYS A 150 -12.22 -14.48 8.87
CA LYS A 150 -13.62 -14.92 8.81
C LYS A 150 -14.14 -14.93 7.37
N ILE A 151 -13.94 -13.85 6.63
CA ILE A 151 -14.38 -13.72 5.23
C ILE A 151 -13.78 -14.85 4.37
N LEU A 152 -12.47 -15.09 4.44
CA LEU A 152 -11.84 -16.14 3.65
C LEU A 152 -12.39 -17.53 4.02
N THR A 153 -12.59 -17.79 5.31
CA THR A 153 -13.14 -19.06 5.79
C THR A 153 -14.57 -19.30 5.29
N GLU A 154 -15.39 -18.26 5.22
CA GLU A 154 -16.78 -18.33 4.71
C GLU A 154 -16.86 -18.53 3.20
N LEU A 155 -15.87 -18.04 2.44
CA LEU A 155 -15.85 -18.12 0.98
C LEU A 155 -15.64 -19.54 0.44
N LYS A 156 -15.32 -20.53 1.30
CA LYS A 156 -15.11 -21.95 0.94
C LYS A 156 -14.21 -22.16 -0.29
N ILE A 157 -13.21 -21.31 -0.44
CA ILE A 157 -12.21 -21.40 -1.51
C ILE A 157 -11.35 -22.64 -1.19
N LYS A 158 -11.23 -23.59 -2.11
CA LYS A 158 -10.32 -24.73 -1.97
C LYS A 158 -9.17 -24.62 -2.97
#